data_AF-A0A1Z5IP66-F1
#
_entry.id   AF-A0A1Z5IP66-F1
#
_cell.length_a   1.000
_cell.length_b   1.000
_cell.length_c   1.000
_cell.angle_alpha   90.00
_cell.angle_beta   90.00
_cell.angle_gamma   90.00
#
_symmetry.space_group_name_H-M   'P 1'
#
loop_
_entity.id
_entity.type
_entity.pdbx_description
1 polymer ?
#
loop_
_entity_poly.entity_id
_entity_poly.type
_entity_poly.pdbx_seq_one_letter_code
_entity_poly.pdbx_strand_id
1 'polypeptide(L)'
;MKYRIPNLVNFDSFVFRIGELSRMTGVSSRQLRYWEQRGYISAITRDDQNKARVYDFHTFIQVSIIKKLQDEGYRLPAAVEKMRSIEEEISLSRKFFQVAFDGVEVIDGKMFLNLGYFDKAKTKILYGLYENGEASYEVRPATKNNNDEVK
;
A
#
# COMPACT_ATOMS: atom_id res chain seq x y z
N MET A 1 -20.45 13.64 -3.27
CA MET A 1 -20.08 12.31 -2.73
C MET A 1 -18.56 12.19 -2.80
N LYS A 2 -17.84 12.38 -1.68
CA LYS A 2 -16.38 12.24 -1.62
C LYS A 2 -16.05 10.75 -1.78
N TYR A 3 -15.62 10.31 -2.96
CA TYR A 3 -15.18 8.93 -3.16
C TYR A 3 -13.86 8.74 -2.41
N ARG A 4 -13.94 8.21 -1.19
CA ARG A 4 -12.79 7.65 -0.51
C ARG A 4 -12.41 6.37 -1.27
N ILE A 5 -11.38 6.46 -2.13
CA ILE A 5 -10.75 5.32 -2.85
C ILE A 5 -10.49 4.07 -1.98
N PRO A 6 -10.21 4.13 -0.65
CA PRO A 6 -9.82 2.95 0.13
C PRO A 6 -10.78 1.75 0.20
N ASN A 7 -12.06 1.88 -0.19
CA ASN A 7 -13.05 0.81 0.02
C ASN A 7 -13.48 0.04 -1.23
N LEU A 8 -12.85 0.27 -2.40
CA LEU A 8 -13.25 -0.41 -3.64
C LEU A 8 -12.70 -1.83 -3.77
N VAL A 9 -11.55 -2.13 -3.15
CA VAL A 9 -10.91 -3.46 -3.19
C VAL A 9 -10.34 -3.80 -1.81
N ASN A 10 -10.81 -4.90 -1.22
CA ASN A 10 -10.28 -5.40 0.05
C ASN A 10 -9.21 -6.47 -0.18
N PHE A 11 -7.94 -6.06 -0.19
CA PHE A 11 -6.80 -6.96 -0.39
C PHE A 11 -6.60 -7.98 0.74
N ASP A 12 -7.14 -7.73 1.93
CA ASP A 12 -7.04 -8.64 3.08
C ASP A 12 -7.88 -9.91 2.88
N SER A 13 -8.82 -9.90 1.94
CA SER A 13 -9.62 -11.07 1.57
C SER A 13 -8.89 -12.06 0.65
N PHE A 14 -7.76 -11.66 0.07
CA PHE A 14 -7.00 -12.50 -0.87
C PHE A 14 -6.15 -13.49 -0.11
N VAL A 15 -6.34 -14.78 -0.43
CA VAL A 15 -5.68 -15.88 0.25
C VAL A 15 -5.19 -16.90 -0.75
N PHE A 16 -3.93 -17.29 -0.63
CA PHE A 16 -3.20 -18.14 -1.55
C PHE A 16 -2.65 -19.37 -0.84
N ARG A 17 -2.75 -20.55 -1.46
CA ARG A 17 -1.97 -21.73 -1.07
C ARG A 17 -0.53 -21.59 -1.56
N ILE A 18 0.39 -22.35 -0.96
CA ILE A 18 1.81 -22.31 -1.35
C ILE A 18 2.05 -22.58 -2.84
N GLY A 19 1.24 -23.45 -3.46
CA GLY A 19 1.34 -23.75 -4.88
C GLY A 19 0.91 -22.58 -5.78
N GLU A 20 -0.07 -21.78 -5.33
CA GLU A 20 -0.49 -20.55 -6.03
C GLU A 20 0.60 -19.49 -5.90
N LEU A 21 1.09 -19.28 -4.67
CA LEU A 21 2.20 -18.37 -4.40
C LEU A 21 3.44 -18.70 -5.24
N SER A 22 3.77 -19.99 -5.35
CA SER A 22 4.88 -20.48 -6.17
C SER A 22 4.70 -20.17 -7.66
N ARG A 23 3.50 -20.41 -8.21
CA ARG A 23 3.21 -20.10 -9.63
C ARG A 23 3.24 -18.60 -9.91
N MET A 24 2.66 -17.79 -9.01
CA MET A 24 2.56 -16.34 -9.20
C MET A 24 3.89 -15.62 -9.07
N THR A 25 4.79 -16.10 -8.20
CA THR A 25 6.06 -15.43 -7.90
C THR A 25 7.26 -16.06 -8.58
N GLY A 26 7.13 -17.27 -9.13
CA GLY A 26 8.25 -18.04 -9.68
C GLY A 26 9.22 -18.58 -8.62
N VAL A 27 8.95 -18.39 -7.33
CA VAL A 27 9.72 -18.99 -6.24
C VAL A 27 9.26 -20.43 -6.03
N SER A 28 10.20 -21.38 -5.90
CA SER A 28 9.81 -22.78 -5.69
C SER A 28 9.09 -22.96 -4.34
N SER A 29 8.12 -23.88 -4.29
CA SER A 29 7.44 -24.26 -3.03
C SER A 29 8.42 -24.68 -1.92
N ARG A 30 9.57 -25.24 -2.28
CA ARG A 30 10.64 -25.60 -1.32
C ARG A 30 11.29 -24.37 -0.71
N GLN A 31 11.62 -23.37 -1.52
CA GLN A 31 12.19 -22.10 -1.03
C GLN A 31 11.19 -21.35 -0.15
N LEU A 32 9.91 -21.31 -0.55
CA LEU A 32 8.86 -20.68 0.26
C LEU A 32 8.74 -21.32 1.65
N ARG A 33 8.72 -22.66 1.73
CA ARG A 33 8.75 -23.36 3.03
C ARG A 33 9.99 -23.04 3.85
N TYR A 34 11.15 -22.96 3.19
CA TYR A 34 12.39 -22.58 3.86
C TYR A 34 12.33 -21.13 4.39
N TRP A 35 11.81 -20.18 3.62
CA TRP A 35 11.64 -18.79 4.05
C TRP A 35 10.67 -18.68 5.23
N GLU A 36 9.58 -19.43 5.20
CA GLU A 36 8.62 -19.51 6.30
C GLU A 36 9.28 -20.09 7.57
N GLN A 37 10.01 -21.21 7.44
CA GLN A 37 10.74 -21.82 8.57
C GLN A 37 11.77 -20.86 9.19
N ARG A 38 12.36 -19.99 8.38
CA ARG A 38 13.32 -18.97 8.83
C ARG A 38 12.65 -17.69 9.37
N GLY A 39 11.31 -17.60 9.32
CA GLY A 39 10.55 -16.43 9.78
C GLY A 39 10.68 -15.22 8.84
N TYR A 40 11.00 -15.44 7.56
CA TYR A 40 11.08 -14.36 6.57
C TYR A 40 9.74 -14.02 5.94
N ILE A 41 8.82 -14.98 5.93
CA ILE A 41 7.42 -14.86 5.54
C ILE A 41 6.58 -15.69 6.51
N SER A 42 5.27 -15.44 6.58
CA SER A 42 4.38 -16.14 7.53
C SER A 42 3.12 -16.62 6.84
N ALA A 43 2.70 -17.84 7.15
CA ALA A 43 1.37 -18.31 6.77
C ALA A 43 0.32 -17.83 7.80
N ILE A 44 -0.91 -17.60 7.32
CA ILE A 44 -2.08 -17.43 8.14
C ILE A 44 -2.69 -18.81 8.39
N THR A 45 -2.99 -19.11 9.66
CA THR A 45 -3.78 -20.28 10.03
C THR A 45 -5.24 -19.86 10.12
N ARG A 46 -6.13 -20.56 9.42
CA ARG A 46 -7.58 -20.35 9.56
C ARG A 46 -8.12 -21.23 10.70
N ASP A 47 -9.09 -20.69 11.44
CA ASP A 47 -9.77 -21.37 12.55
C ASP A 47 -10.85 -22.37 12.09
N ASP A 48 -11.12 -22.46 10.80
CA ASP A 48 -11.98 -23.51 10.27
C ASP A 48 -11.27 -24.87 10.33
N GLN A 49 -12.05 -25.93 10.45
CA GLN A 49 -11.59 -27.31 10.71
C GLN A 49 -10.57 -27.86 9.69
N ASN A 50 -10.31 -27.11 8.61
CA ASN A 50 -9.34 -27.39 7.59
C ASN A 50 -8.09 -26.50 7.79
N LYS A 51 -7.11 -27.03 8.54
CA LYS A 51 -5.82 -26.39 8.92
C LYS A 51 -4.87 -26.13 7.74
N ALA A 52 -5.39 -25.82 6.55
CA ALA A 52 -4.57 -25.58 5.38
C ALA A 52 -3.78 -24.28 5.56
N ARG A 53 -2.45 -24.37 5.51
CA ARG A 53 -1.57 -23.21 5.51
C ARG A 53 -1.81 -22.39 4.25
N VAL A 54 -2.09 -21.11 4.45
CA VAL A 54 -2.34 -20.15 3.39
C VAL A 54 -1.59 -18.86 3.66
N TYR A 55 -1.42 -18.04 2.63
CA TYR A 55 -0.67 -16.79 2.66
C TYR A 55 -1.57 -15.68 2.12
N ASP A 56 -1.50 -14.50 2.70
CA ASP A 56 -2.28 -13.34 2.28
C ASP A 56 -1.59 -12.55 1.15
N PHE A 57 -2.27 -11.48 0.74
CA PHE A 57 -1.71 -10.52 -0.22
C PHE A 57 -0.42 -9.86 0.28
N HIS A 58 -0.31 -9.59 1.58
CA HIS A 58 0.91 -9.02 2.16
C HIS A 58 2.11 -9.95 1.97
N THR A 59 1.96 -11.23 2.29
CA THR A 59 2.99 -12.25 2.06
C THR A 59 3.34 -12.39 0.58
N PHE A 60 2.35 -12.30 -0.31
CA PHE A 60 2.60 -12.28 -1.76
C PHE A 60 3.52 -11.13 -2.19
N ILE A 61 3.31 -9.92 -1.65
CA ILE A 61 4.19 -8.76 -1.92
C ILE A 61 5.59 -9.01 -1.36
N GLN A 62 5.72 -9.50 -0.12
CA GLN A 62 7.02 -9.80 0.49
C GLN A 62 7.83 -10.80 -0.37
N VAL A 63 7.20 -11.90 -0.78
CA VAL A 63 7.84 -12.91 -1.64
C VAL A 63 8.26 -12.31 -2.98
N SER A 64 7.40 -11.48 -3.59
CA SER A 64 7.68 -10.83 -4.87
C SER A 64 8.88 -9.88 -4.78
N ILE A 65 8.99 -9.10 -3.70
CA ILE A 65 10.13 -8.20 -3.45
C ILE A 65 11.41 -9.01 -3.25
N ILE A 66 11.38 -10.04 -2.38
CA ILE A 66 12.56 -10.89 -2.13
C ILE A 66 13.02 -11.54 -3.44
N LYS A 67 12.09 -12.08 -4.24
CA LYS A 67 12.41 -12.71 -5.53
C LYS A 67 13.09 -11.71 -6.48
N LYS A 68 12.52 -10.52 -6.65
CA LYS A 68 13.11 -9.48 -7.49
C LYS A 68 14.53 -9.13 -7.05
N LEU A 69 14.76 -8.97 -5.75
CA LEU A 69 16.10 -8.70 -5.21
C LEU A 69 17.05 -9.88 -5.42
N GLN A 70 16.59 -11.12 -5.30
CA GLN A 70 17.42 -12.28 -5.64
C GLN A 70 17.80 -12.32 -7.12
N ASP A 71 16.88 -11.95 -8.02
CA ASP A 71 17.14 -11.85 -9.46
C ASP A 71 18.16 -10.75 -9.80
N GLU A 72 18.19 -9.69 -9.00
CA GLU A 72 19.20 -8.63 -9.06
C GLU A 72 20.55 -9.05 -8.42
N GLY A 73 20.66 -10.29 -7.91
CA GLY A 73 21.90 -10.86 -7.37
C GLY A 73 22.08 -10.74 -5.86
N TYR A 74 21.08 -10.25 -5.12
CA TYR A 74 21.16 -10.18 -3.66
C TYR A 74 21.08 -11.58 -3.03
N ARG A 75 21.91 -11.82 -2.03
CA ARG A 75 21.78 -13.01 -1.17
C ARG A 75 20.50 -12.90 -0.33
N LEU A 76 19.88 -14.03 -0.01
CA LEU A 76 18.59 -14.08 0.69
C LEU A 76 18.53 -13.21 1.97
N PRO A 77 19.50 -13.24 2.90
CA PRO A 77 19.41 -12.38 4.09
C PRO A 77 19.37 -10.88 3.76
N ALA A 78 20.17 -10.43 2.78
CA ALA A 78 20.17 -9.03 2.35
C ALA A 78 18.88 -8.65 1.62
N ALA A 79 18.30 -9.57 0.84
CA ALA A 79 17.01 -9.36 0.19
C ALA A 79 15.87 -9.22 1.21
N VAL A 80 15.88 -10.02 2.27
CA VAL A 80 14.88 -9.95 3.36
C VAL A 80 15.00 -8.63 4.13
N GLU A 81 16.21 -8.19 4.47
CA GLU A 81 16.40 -6.90 5.15
C GLU A 81 15.91 -5.73 4.28
N LYS A 82 16.25 -5.72 2.98
CA LYS A 82 15.73 -4.70 2.06
C LYS A 82 14.22 -4.74 1.89
N MET A 83 13.63 -5.94 1.84
CA MET A 83 12.18 -6.11 1.77
C MET A 83 11.50 -5.47 2.99
N ARG A 84 12.06 -5.66 4.19
CA ARG A 84 11.53 -5.03 5.43
C ARG A 84 11.60 -3.52 5.37
N SER A 85 12.70 -2.93 4.89
CA SER A 85 12.80 -1.47 4.70
C SER A 85 11.78 -0.95 3.69
N ILE A 86 11.59 -1.65 2.56
CA ILE A 86 10.57 -1.28 1.57
C ILE A 86 9.16 -1.36 2.18
N GLU A 87 8.90 -2.37 3.01
CA GLU A 87 7.62 -2.51 3.72
C GLU A 87 7.36 -1.35 4.68
N GLU A 88 8.38 -0.90 5.42
CA GLU A 88 8.31 0.28 6.29
C GLU A 88 8.00 1.55 5.49
N GLU A 89 8.66 1.75 4.34
CA GLU A 89 8.41 2.88 3.43
C GLU A 89 6.97 2.88 2.88
N ILE A 90 6.48 1.72 2.44
CA ILE A 90 5.10 1.56 1.96
C ILE A 90 4.11 1.83 3.10
N SER A 91 4.37 1.31 4.30
CA SER A 91 3.52 1.49 5.48
C SER A 91 3.41 2.97 5.88
N LEU A 92 4.54 3.69 5.90
CA LEU A 92 4.57 5.12 6.16
C LEU A 92 3.81 5.90 5.09
N SER A 93 4.07 5.60 3.82
CA SER A 93 3.41 6.26 2.68
C SER A 93 1.89 6.05 2.71
N ARG A 94 1.43 4.84 3.00
CA ARG A 94 0.00 4.52 3.14
C ARG A 94 -0.64 5.30 4.28
N LYS A 95 -0.02 5.32 5.47
CA LYS A 95 -0.53 6.06 6.63
C LYS A 95 -0.59 7.56 6.36
N PHE A 96 0.46 8.11 5.75
CA PHE A 96 0.50 9.51 5.33
C PHE A 96 -0.64 9.81 4.37
N PHE A 97 -0.78 9.03 3.28
CA PHE A 97 -1.82 9.24 2.29
C PHE A 97 -3.23 9.09 2.87
N GLN A 98 -3.47 8.12 3.75
CA GLN A 98 -4.77 7.95 4.43
C GLN A 98 -5.19 9.17 5.26
N VAL A 99 -4.23 9.91 5.82
CA VAL A 99 -4.51 11.12 6.61
C VAL A 99 -4.53 12.37 5.74
N ALA A 100 -3.60 12.48 4.79
CA ALA A 100 -3.43 13.67 3.96
C ALA A 100 -4.48 13.76 2.84
N PHE A 101 -4.86 12.65 2.22
CA PHE A 101 -5.75 12.66 1.07
C PHE A 101 -7.22 12.92 1.47
N ASP A 102 -7.72 14.10 1.13
CA ASP A 102 -9.12 14.52 1.37
C ASP A 102 -9.99 14.45 0.11
N GLY A 103 -9.61 13.59 -0.85
CA GLY A 103 -10.39 13.29 -2.04
C GLY A 103 -9.92 14.03 -3.29
N VAL A 104 -10.78 14.01 -4.31
CA VAL A 104 -10.51 14.64 -5.61
C VAL A 104 -11.46 15.81 -5.81
N GLU A 105 -10.92 16.94 -6.22
CA GLU A 105 -11.66 18.16 -6.55
C GLU A 105 -11.46 18.50 -8.02
N VAL A 106 -12.53 18.95 -8.69
CA VAL A 106 -12.43 19.47 -10.06
C VAL A 106 -12.28 20.97 -9.96
N ILE A 107 -11.15 21.49 -10.44
CA ILE A 107 -10.88 22.91 -10.45
C ILE A 107 -10.45 23.33 -11.85
N ASP A 108 -11.12 24.32 -12.42
CA ASP A 108 -10.89 24.79 -13.79
C ASP A 108 -10.93 23.66 -14.83
N GLY A 109 -11.80 22.66 -14.62
CA GLY A 109 -11.95 21.49 -15.48
C GLY A 109 -10.89 20.40 -15.30
N LYS A 110 -9.92 20.58 -14.38
CA LYS A 110 -8.86 19.60 -14.09
C LYS A 110 -9.12 18.89 -12.76
N MET A 111 -8.72 17.62 -12.67
CA MET A 111 -8.84 16.83 -11.43
C MET A 111 -7.61 17.01 -10.55
N PHE A 112 -7.80 17.54 -9.36
CA PHE A 112 -6.78 17.70 -8.34
C PHE A 112 -7.02 16.75 -7.17
N LEU A 113 -5.95 16.13 -6.67
CA LEU A 113 -5.94 15.46 -5.38
C LEU A 113 -5.85 16.52 -4.29
N ASN A 114 -6.85 16.61 -3.40
CA ASN A 114 -6.74 17.41 -2.19
C ASN A 114 -5.87 16.63 -1.18
N LEU A 115 -4.74 17.20 -0.80
CA LEU A 115 -3.75 16.60 0.11
C LEU A 115 -3.78 17.24 1.51
N GLY A 116 -4.87 17.96 1.84
CA GLY A 116 -5.12 18.51 3.15
C GLY A 116 -4.44 19.86 3.39
N TYR A 117 -4.48 20.30 4.65
CA TYR A 117 -3.92 21.59 5.04
C TYR A 117 -2.40 21.63 4.86
N PHE A 118 -1.92 22.64 4.16
CA PHE A 118 -0.49 22.87 3.92
C PHE A 118 0.21 23.46 5.14
N ASP A 119 -0.49 24.29 5.91
CA ASP A 119 0.04 25.03 7.05
C ASP A 119 -0.64 24.67 8.37
N LYS A 120 0.09 24.80 9.49
CA LYS A 120 -0.43 24.50 10.84
C LYS A 120 -1.63 25.38 11.22
N ALA A 121 -1.69 26.59 10.68
CA ALA A 121 -2.80 27.52 10.91
C ALA A 121 -4.06 27.17 10.10
N LYS A 122 -4.01 26.14 9.25
CA LYS A 122 -5.13 25.67 8.42
C LYS A 122 -5.71 26.76 7.51
N THR A 123 -4.85 27.63 7.00
CA THR A 123 -5.25 28.73 6.11
C THR A 123 -5.10 28.39 4.63
N LYS A 124 -4.36 27.31 4.31
CA LYS A 124 -4.07 26.89 2.95
C LYS A 124 -4.22 25.38 2.79
N ILE A 125 -4.64 24.94 1.60
CA ILE A 125 -4.78 23.54 1.21
C ILE A 125 -3.74 23.24 0.13
N LEU A 126 -3.09 22.09 0.23
CA LEU A 126 -2.20 21.55 -0.79
C LEU A 126 -2.99 20.69 -1.76
N TYR A 127 -2.85 20.97 -3.05
CA TYR A 127 -3.40 20.18 -4.13
C TYR A 127 -2.29 19.56 -4.96
N GLY A 128 -2.46 18.30 -5.35
CA GLY A 128 -1.61 17.61 -6.32
C GLY A 128 -2.35 17.41 -7.64
N LEU A 129 -1.69 17.71 -8.75
CA LEU A 129 -2.19 17.49 -10.11
C LEU A 129 -1.26 16.52 -10.83
N TYR A 130 -1.81 15.50 -11.46
CA TYR A 130 -1.07 14.57 -12.28
C TYR A 130 -1.52 14.70 -13.74
N GLU A 131 -0.66 15.22 -14.60
CA GLU A 131 -0.91 15.39 -16.03
C GLU A 131 0.32 14.95 -16.82
N ASN A 132 0.12 14.24 -17.93
CA ASN A 132 1.17 13.83 -18.87
C ASN A 132 2.39 13.11 -18.24
N GLY A 133 2.17 12.35 -17.15
CA GLY A 133 3.24 11.63 -16.47
C GLY A 133 3.95 12.42 -15.37
N GLU A 134 3.61 13.70 -15.19
CA GLU A 134 4.27 14.59 -14.25
C GLU A 134 3.32 15.02 -13.13
N ALA A 135 3.85 15.09 -11.91
CA ALA A 135 3.15 15.62 -10.75
C ALA A 135 3.52 17.11 -10.55
N SER A 136 2.49 17.95 -10.40
CA SER A 136 2.64 19.35 -9.99
C SER A 136 1.81 19.63 -8.74
N TYR A 137 2.16 20.69 -8.03
CA TYR A 137 1.55 21.03 -6.73
C TYR A 137 1.09 22.47 -6.73
N GLU A 138 -0.09 22.69 -6.16
CA GLU A 138 -0.67 24.02 -6.00
C GLU A 138 -1.14 24.23 -4.57
N VAL A 139 -0.84 25.40 -4.00
CA VAL A 139 -1.33 25.77 -2.67
C VAL A 139 -2.40 26.84 -2.84
N ARG A 140 -3.63 26.54 -2.41
CA ARG A 140 -4.77 27.47 -2.49
C ARG A 140 -5.24 27.88 -1.10
N PRO A 141 -5.82 29.08 -0.92
CA PRO A 141 -6.45 29.46 0.35
C PRO A 141 -7.53 28.44 0.72
N ALA A 142 -7.58 28.05 1.99
CA ALA A 142 -8.69 27.26 2.51
C ALA A 142 -9.95 28.13 2.48
N THR A 143 -10.86 27.86 1.56
CA THR A 143 -12.21 28.43 1.64
C THR A 143 -12.86 27.92 2.92
N LYS A 144 -13.30 28.82 3.81
CA LYS A 144 -14.11 28.48 4.98
C LYS A 144 -15.42 27.85 4.50
N ASN A 145 -15.44 26.54 4.31
CA ASN A 145 -16.69 25.81 4.15
C ASN A 145 -17.29 25.67 5.55
N ASN A 146 -18.40 26.36 5.75
CA ASN A 146 -19.19 26.48 6.98
C ASN A 146 -19.86 25.15 7.45
N ASN A 147 -19.25 23.99 7.21
CA ASN A 147 -19.86 22.68 7.42
C ASN A 147 -19.26 21.89 8.61
N ASP A 148 -18.55 22.54 9.52
CA ASP A 148 -18.19 21.96 10.83
C ASP A 148 -19.37 22.00 11.84
N GLU A 149 -20.59 22.32 11.39
CA GLU A 149 -21.82 22.03 12.13
C GLU A 149 -22.63 20.94 11.43
N VAL A 150 -22.33 19.66 11.70
CA VAL A 150 -23.32 18.70 12.21
C VAL A 150 -22.56 17.61 12.97
N LYS A 151 -23.01 17.41 14.21
CA LYS A 151 -22.56 16.49 15.27
C LYS A 151 -22.25 15.07 14.84
#